data_AF-A0A368EZK8-F1
#
_entry.id   AF-A0A368EZK8-F1
#
_cell.length_a   1.000
_cell.length_b   1.000
_cell.length_c   1.000
_cell.angle_alpha   90.00
_cell.angle_beta   90.00
_cell.angle_gamma   90.00
#
_symmetry.space_group_name_H-M   'P 1'
#
loop_
_entity.id
_entity.type
_entity.pdbx_description
1 polymer ?
#
loop_
_entity_poly.entity_id
_entity_poly.type
_entity_poly.pdbx_seq_one_letter_code
_entity_poly.pdbx_strand_id
1 'polypeptide(L)' 'MTDEIEDCSKLKAKQKERFQVSLDQWQQCFTEPVNPLTPEDRKSWLAQQTGVVMSSDAFLPFRDNIDCAKQFGVMFVA' A
#
# COMPACT_ATOMS: atom_id res chain seq x y z
N MET A 1 20.18 22.51 18.97
CA MET A 1 18.75 22.22 18.74
C MET A 1 18.55 21.86 17.28
N THR A 2 19.24 20.80 16.82
CA THR A 2 19.10 20.16 15.50
C THR A 2 19.73 18.78 15.60
N ASP A 3 19.15 17.89 16.41
CA ASP A 3 19.65 16.52 16.60
C ASP A 3 18.57 15.44 16.32
N GLU A 4 17.44 15.81 15.71
CA GLU A 4 16.30 14.87 15.55
C GLU A 4 15.93 14.52 14.10
N ILE A 5 16.67 14.98 13.08
CA ILE A 5 16.30 14.70 11.67
C ILE A 5 17.01 13.47 11.08
N GLU A 6 17.98 12.86 11.78
CA GLU A 6 18.80 11.78 11.20
C GLU A 6 18.24 10.35 11.39
N ASP A 7 17.11 10.17 12.09
CA ASP A 7 16.63 8.83 12.49
C ASP A 7 15.57 8.22 11.54
N CYS A 8 14.88 9.03 10.74
CA CYS A 8 13.80 8.53 9.87
C CYS A 8 14.33 7.66 8.70
N SER A 9 15.51 7.99 8.16
CA SER A 9 16.17 7.20 7.11
C SER A 9 16.65 5.83 7.62
N LYS A 10 17.13 5.78 8.87
CA LYS A 10 17.59 4.56 9.53
C LYS A 10 16.42 3.63 9.87
N LEU A 11 15.28 4.19 10.27
CA LEU A 11 14.04 3.46 10.50
C LEU A 11 13.48 2.83 9.20
N LYS A 12 13.53 3.56 8.08
CA LYS A 12 13.11 3.02 6.77
C LYS A 12 14.02 1.87 6.29
N ALA A 13 15.32 1.98 6.49
CA ALA A 13 16.26 0.90 6.18
C ALA A 13 16.02 -0.34 7.06
N LYS A 14 15.81 -0.13 8.36
CA LYS A 14 15.55 -1.20 9.34
C LYS A 14 14.20 -1.89 9.16
N GLN A 15 13.19 -1.20 8.64
CA GLN A 15 11.92 -1.82 8.25
C GLN A 15 12.01 -2.60 6.93
N LYS A 16 12.79 -2.10 5.96
CA LYS A 16 13.01 -2.79 4.67
C LYS A 16 13.74 -4.13 4.85
N GLU A 17 14.62 -4.22 5.83
CA GLU A 17 15.39 -5.42 6.15
C GLU A 17 14.58 -6.51 6.88
N ARG A 18 13.46 -6.14 7.52
CA ARG A 18 12.63 -7.08 8.30
C ARG A 18 11.73 -8.00 7.46
N PHE A 19 11.53 -7.72 6.18
CA PHE A 19 10.60 -8.47 5.31
C PHE A 19 11.20 -8.78 3.94
N GLN A 20 12.50 -9.10 3.89
CA GLN A 20 13.15 -9.51 2.65
C GLN A 20 12.94 -11.03 2.43
N VAL A 21 11.75 -11.44 1.99
CA VAL A 21 11.57 -12.78 1.43
C VAL A 21 12.25 -12.81 0.07
N SER A 22 13.19 -13.74 -0.14
CA SER A 22 13.82 -13.88 -1.46
C SER A 22 12.82 -14.47 -2.46
N LEU A 23 12.99 -14.11 -3.75
CA LEU A 23 12.11 -14.63 -4.82
C LEU A 23 12.06 -16.17 -4.81
N ASP A 24 13.21 -16.80 -4.52
CA ASP A 24 13.35 -18.26 -4.44
C ASP A 24 12.51 -18.86 -3.30
N GLN A 25 12.51 -18.23 -2.12
CA GLN A 25 11.67 -18.69 -0.99
C GLN A 25 10.18 -18.52 -1.28
N TRP A 26 9.79 -17.45 -1.97
CA TRP A 26 8.40 -17.22 -2.37
C TRP A 26 7.91 -18.23 -3.41
N GLN A 27 8.75 -18.55 -4.41
CA GLN A 27 8.41 -19.52 -5.46
C GLN A 27 8.20 -20.94 -4.92
N GLN A 28 8.90 -21.33 -3.85
CA GLN A 28 8.70 -22.63 -3.19
C GLN A 28 7.29 -22.81 -2.59
N CYS A 29 6.54 -21.73 -2.38
CA CYS A 29 5.17 -21.80 -1.87
C CYS A 29 4.13 -22.17 -2.96
N PHE A 30 4.50 -22.21 -4.24
CA PHE A 30 3.57 -22.43 -5.34
C PHE A 30 3.90 -23.70 -6.12
N THR A 31 2.89 -24.40 -6.61
CA THR A 31 3.04 -25.60 -7.45
C THR A 31 3.38 -25.25 -8.90
N GLU A 32 3.04 -24.04 -9.35
CA GLU A 32 3.30 -23.52 -10.69
C GLU A 32 3.99 -22.14 -10.61
N PRO A 33 4.85 -21.77 -11.57
CA PRO A 33 5.52 -20.48 -11.58
C PRO A 33 4.50 -19.36 -11.82
N VAL A 34 4.22 -18.58 -10.77
CA VAL A 34 3.35 -17.40 -10.86
C VAL A 34 4.19 -16.19 -11.24
N ASN A 35 3.85 -15.58 -12.38
CA ASN A 35 4.47 -14.32 -12.78
C ASN A 35 4.01 -13.17 -11.87
N PRO A 36 4.92 -12.28 -11.46
CA PRO A 36 4.54 -11.12 -10.66
C PRO A 36 3.59 -10.21 -11.45
N LEU A 37 2.61 -9.65 -10.75
CA LEU A 37 1.65 -8.72 -11.33
C LEU A 37 2.37 -7.50 -11.90
N THR A 38 2.18 -7.23 -13.19
CA THR A 38 2.77 -6.05 -13.82
C THR A 38 2.13 -4.77 -13.23
N PRO A 39 2.82 -3.61 -13.27
CA PRO A 39 2.23 -2.37 -12.79
C PRO A 39 0.98 -1.97 -13.58
N GLU A 40 0.85 -2.38 -14.83
CA GLU A 40 -0.31 -2.13 -15.68
C GLU A 40 -1.50 -3.00 -15.25
N ASP A 41 -1.27 -4.29 -15.02
CA ASP A 41 -2.31 -5.21 -14.51
C ASP A 41 -2.81 -4.79 -13.13
N ARG A 42 -1.91 -4.29 -12.28
CA ARG A 42 -2.30 -3.74 -10.97
C ARG A 42 -3.23 -2.54 -11.12
N LYS A 43 -2.91 -1.62 -12.03
CA LYS A 43 -3.75 -0.44 -12.28
C LYS A 43 -5.09 -0.81 -12.88
N SER A 44 -5.12 -1.73 -13.86
CA SER A 44 -6.35 -2.17 -14.50
C SER A 44 -7.27 -2.90 -13.50
N TRP A 45 -6.69 -3.68 -12.58
CA TRP A 45 -7.43 -4.33 -11.50
C TRP A 45 -7.98 -3.32 -10.48
N LEU A 46 -7.16 -2.36 -10.05
CA LEU A 46 -7.60 -1.31 -9.12
C LEU A 46 -8.73 -0.45 -9.72
N ALA A 47 -8.68 -0.16 -11.02
CA ALA A 47 -9.71 0.61 -11.71
C ALA A 47 -11.09 -0.09 -11.75
N GLN A 48 -11.11 -1.42 -11.62
CA GLN A 48 -12.36 -2.21 -11.61
C GLN A 48 -13.02 -2.26 -10.23
N GLN A 49 -12.30 -1.96 -9.15
CA GLN A 49 -12.82 -1.99 -7.79
C GLN A 49 -13.80 -0.84 -7.57
N THR A 50 -15.05 -1.16 -7.24
CA THR A 50 -16.12 -0.18 -6.99
C THR A 50 -16.98 -0.63 -5.80
N GLY A 51 -17.63 0.31 -5.12
CA GLY A 51 -18.51 0.01 -3.98
C GLY A 51 -17.76 -0.15 -2.66
N VAL A 52 -16.57 0.40 -2.53
CA VAL A 52 -15.78 0.33 -1.30
C VAL A 52 -16.34 1.32 -0.27
N VAL A 53 -16.31 0.93 1.02
CA VAL A 53 -16.67 1.80 2.15
C VAL A 53 -15.41 2.09 2.95
N MET A 54 -15.16 3.37 3.24
CA MET A 54 -14.08 3.82 4.11
C MET A 54 -14.65 4.20 5.47
N SER A 55 -14.04 3.76 6.56
CA SER A 55 -14.35 4.32 7.88
C SER A 55 -13.11 4.89 8.53
N SER A 56 -13.23 6.07 9.13
CA SER A 56 -12.11 6.76 9.78
C SER A 56 -12.37 6.91 11.27
N ASP A 57 -11.38 6.47 12.07
CA ASP A 57 -11.41 6.58 13.54
C ASP A 57 -11.36 8.04 14.04
N ALA A 58 -10.96 8.98 13.17
CA ALA A 58 -10.88 10.40 13.47
C ALA A 58 -11.47 11.24 12.33
N PHE A 59 -11.75 12.52 12.61
CA PHE A 59 -12.24 13.44 11.59
C PHE A 59 -11.21 13.64 10.47
N LEU A 60 -11.68 13.77 9.24
CA LEU A 60 -10.83 14.05 8.07
C LEU A 60 -10.63 15.56 7.96
N PRO A 61 -9.43 16.10 8.24
CA PRO A 61 -9.21 17.54 8.30
C PRO A 61 -9.26 18.21 6.92
N PHE A 62 -8.96 17.44 5.85
CA PHE A 62 -8.87 17.93 4.49
C PHE A 62 -9.61 17.02 3.52
N ARG A 63 -10.09 17.64 2.44
CA ARG A 63 -10.81 16.95 1.36
C ARG A 63 -9.90 15.99 0.58
N ASP A 64 -8.60 16.21 0.58
CA ASP A 64 -7.62 15.39 -0.14
C ASP A 64 -7.72 13.90 0.24
N ASN A 65 -8.08 13.59 1.48
CA ASN A 65 -8.32 12.22 1.93
C ASN A 65 -9.49 11.57 1.17
N ILE A 66 -10.56 12.32 0.90
CA ILE A 66 -11.73 11.87 0.13
C ILE A 66 -11.39 11.75 -1.36
N ASP A 67 -10.63 12.69 -1.92
CA ASP A 67 -10.22 12.64 -3.32
C ASP A 67 -9.26 11.46 -3.59
N CYS A 68 -8.40 11.10 -2.62
CA CYS A 68 -7.62 9.87 -2.63
C CYS A 68 -8.53 8.64 -2.55
N ALA A 69 -9.44 8.58 -1.57
CA ALA A 69 -10.34 7.46 -1.38
C ALA A 69 -11.19 7.17 -2.63
N LYS A 70 -11.63 8.22 -3.33
CA LYS A 70 -12.39 8.09 -4.57
C LYS A 70 -11.62 7.40 -5.69
N GLN A 71 -10.29 7.57 -5.76
CA GLN A 71 -9.45 6.86 -6.74
C GLN A 71 -9.39 5.35 -6.48
N PHE A 72 -9.72 4.91 -5.26
CA PHE A 72 -9.79 3.50 -4.87
C PHE A 72 -11.22 2.93 -4.90
N GLY A 73 -12.16 3.61 -5.56
CA GLY A 73 -13.53 3.12 -5.72
C GLY A 73 -14.42 3.24 -4.49
N VAL A 74 -14.02 4.09 -3.53
CA VAL A 74 -14.81 4.38 -2.32
C VAL A 74 -16.06 5.19 -2.68
N MET A 75 -17.23 4.69 -2.26
CA MET A 75 -18.52 5.33 -2.47
C MET A 75 -19.12 5.91 -1.18
N PHE A 76 -18.80 5.32 -0.02
CA PHE A 76 -19.36 5.73 1.27
C PHE A 76 -18.25 5.91 2.30
N VAL A 77 -18.39 6.94 3.15
CA VAL A 77 -17.46 7.23 4.25
C VAL A 77 -18.24 7.28 5.56
N ALA A 78 -17.75 6.58 6.59
CA ALA A 78 -18.35 6.45 7.92
C ALA A 78 -17.42 6.94 9.03
#